data_AF-A0A067SDV4-F1
#
_entry.id   AF-A0A067SDV4-F1
#
_cell.length_a   1.000
_cell.length_b   1.000
_cell.length_c   1.000
_cell.angle_alpha   90.00
_cell.angle_beta   90.00
_cell.angle_gamma   90.00
#
_symmetry.space_group_name_H-M   'P 1'
#
loop_
_entity.id
_entity.type
_entity.pdbx_description
1 polymer ?
#
loop_
_entity_poly.entity_id
_entity_poly.type
_entity_poly.pdbx_seq_one_letter_code
_entity_poly.pdbx_strand_id
1 'polypeptide(L)'
;MTTSDCPRCSPSVTLDLSQGPRILEHVGSHILHEPTVIHSMEPLCGLCLRPSPLCQYYLTKGKGTKGNIKINPKTSKGCLMKANFTYSIAAQSTTSSPCSNVPIQCPVCPKADPAIWKYFMKVHFKERHKTLDLTNYEHLWQLSNFERSQMGQIWTRRAKVGILKRTKKSKLPPLIVSEDHRARIPSTNDVDTELVAAKIGPGNFSSIDEGSEGNSDEESEEDFSENDEGDTSEGDGERTEDETVVLQEEVRSSLQDPVELNVGPVEEPSSLDSTHDQSNYEGSVEPSRDETGSSLLNPVAAPEVSVEVSDAESEVGETTRRPKRKRIQRKLVQDGCLCGSVLDGSMDGVLRCKQMGCETEWYHLDCVKLELAPRNWVCAACEASGSGRGGKRSKR
;
A
#
# COMPACT_ATOMS: atom_id res chain seq x y z
N MET A 1 2.41 12.36 -23.10
CA MET A 1 2.13 11.76 -21.78
C MET A 1 2.47 12.78 -20.72
N THR A 2 1.56 13.07 -19.78
CA THR A 2 1.86 13.97 -18.66
C THR A 2 2.37 13.13 -17.51
N THR A 3 3.63 13.33 -17.10
CA THR A 3 4.24 12.61 -15.98
C THR A 3 4.47 13.56 -14.81
N SER A 4 4.58 13.01 -13.61
CA SER A 4 4.93 13.75 -12.40
C SER A 4 5.74 12.87 -11.47
N ASP A 5 6.73 13.47 -10.80
CA ASP A 5 7.63 12.77 -9.90
C ASP A 5 7.06 12.70 -8.48
N CYS A 6 7.21 11.53 -7.84
CA CYS A 6 6.83 11.36 -6.44
C CYS A 6 7.81 12.12 -5.52
N PRO A 7 7.33 13.07 -4.68
CA PRO A 7 8.18 13.89 -3.82
C PRO A 7 8.77 13.14 -2.61
N ARG A 8 8.35 11.89 -2.37
CA ARG A 8 8.77 11.07 -1.22
C ARG A 8 9.68 9.90 -1.59
N CYS A 9 9.93 9.67 -2.87
CA CYS A 9 10.83 8.61 -3.32
C CYS A 9 12.25 9.12 -3.54
N SER A 10 13.24 8.33 -3.09
CA SER A 10 14.65 8.52 -3.41
C SER A 10 15.24 7.15 -3.81
N PRO A 11 15.65 6.96 -5.08
CA PRO A 11 15.58 7.91 -6.19
C PRO A 11 14.14 8.27 -6.58
N SER A 12 13.97 9.44 -7.23
CA SER A 12 12.65 9.91 -7.68
C SER A 12 11.96 8.87 -8.56
N VAL A 13 10.68 8.62 -8.29
CA VAL A 13 9.83 7.72 -9.09
C VAL A 13 8.91 8.58 -9.93
N THR A 14 9.10 8.53 -11.26
CA THR A 14 8.22 9.20 -12.23
C THR A 14 6.94 8.39 -12.42
N LEU A 15 5.80 9.06 -12.28
CA LEU A 15 4.47 8.48 -12.36
C LEU A 15 3.74 9.05 -13.58
N ASP A 16 3.08 8.19 -14.34
CA ASP A 16 2.23 8.58 -15.47
C ASP A 16 0.85 9.00 -14.98
N LEU A 17 0.47 10.27 -15.21
CA LEU A 17 -0.82 10.83 -14.79
C LEU A 17 -2.01 10.25 -15.55
N SER A 18 -1.78 9.54 -16.66
CA SER A 18 -2.81 8.75 -17.33
C SER A 18 -3.21 7.51 -16.53
N GLN A 19 -2.32 7.01 -15.66
CA GLN A 19 -2.47 5.79 -14.87
C GLN A 19 -2.91 6.11 -13.43
N GLY A 20 -4.07 6.75 -13.27
CA GLY A 20 -4.60 7.16 -11.97
C GLY A 20 -4.58 6.06 -10.88
N PRO A 21 -5.02 4.81 -11.16
CA PRO A 21 -4.93 3.72 -10.18
C PRO A 21 -3.50 3.43 -9.71
N ARG A 22 -2.51 3.49 -10.61
CA ARG A 22 -1.09 3.28 -10.25
C ARG A 22 -0.56 4.39 -9.35
N ILE A 23 -1.01 5.62 -9.54
CA ILE A 23 -0.68 6.73 -8.65
C ILE A 23 -1.28 6.50 -7.26
N LEU A 24 -2.54 6.08 -7.19
CA LEU A 24 -3.20 5.76 -5.93
C LEU A 24 -2.49 4.63 -5.18
N GLU A 25 -2.09 3.58 -5.88
CA GLU A 25 -1.29 2.48 -5.31
C GLU A 25 0.05 2.98 -4.75
N HIS A 26 0.79 3.75 -5.55
CA HIS A 26 2.09 4.26 -5.15
C HIS A 26 1.98 5.18 -3.92
N VAL A 27 1.13 6.19 -3.99
CA VAL A 27 0.96 7.20 -2.93
C VAL A 27 0.27 6.60 -1.71
N GLY A 28 -0.70 5.71 -1.92
CA GLY A 28 -1.34 4.96 -0.83
C GLY A 28 -0.34 4.11 -0.04
N SER A 29 0.69 3.56 -0.70
CA SER A 29 1.73 2.80 -0.01
C SER A 29 2.56 3.68 0.93
N HIS A 30 2.86 4.92 0.53
CA HIS A 30 3.48 5.93 1.40
C HIS A 30 2.60 6.23 2.62
N ILE A 31 1.30 6.45 2.42
CA ILE A 31 0.39 6.77 3.52
C ILE A 31 0.34 5.65 4.58
N LEU A 32 0.33 4.39 4.14
CA LEU A 32 0.16 3.25 5.04
C LEU A 32 1.45 2.77 5.71
N HIS A 33 2.61 2.98 5.08
CA HIS A 33 3.85 2.31 5.49
C HIS A 33 5.03 3.25 5.70
N GLU A 34 4.93 4.54 5.35
CA GLU A 34 5.98 5.50 5.62
C GLU A 34 5.84 6.08 7.04
N PRO A 35 6.81 5.87 7.96
CA PRO A 35 6.67 6.30 9.34
C PRO A 35 6.35 7.79 9.48
N THR A 36 7.01 8.66 8.71
CA THR A 36 6.78 10.11 8.80
C THR A 36 5.38 10.53 8.35
N VAL A 37 4.73 9.74 7.48
CA VAL A 37 3.38 10.03 6.97
C VAL A 37 2.32 9.45 7.91
N ILE A 38 2.55 8.23 8.43
CA ILE A 38 1.62 7.56 9.36
C ILE A 38 1.40 8.40 10.62
N HIS A 39 2.45 9.05 11.12
CA HIS A 39 2.37 9.89 12.32
C HIS A 39 1.87 11.32 12.04
N SER A 40 1.50 11.64 10.80
CA SER A 40 0.87 12.93 10.49
C SER A 40 -0.52 13.00 11.11
N MET A 41 -0.74 13.99 11.96
CA MET A 41 -2.06 14.31 12.53
C MET A 41 -2.97 15.02 11.51
N GLU A 42 -2.40 15.56 10.43
CA GLU A 42 -3.14 16.28 9.41
C GLU A 42 -3.49 15.37 8.21
N PRO A 43 -4.74 15.44 7.69
CA PRO A 43 -5.13 14.75 6.48
C PRO A 43 -4.30 15.22 5.27
N LEU A 44 -3.65 14.27 4.61
CA LEU A 44 -2.88 14.51 3.38
C LEU A 44 -3.68 14.12 2.13
N CYS A 45 -3.33 14.73 1.00
CA CYS A 45 -3.87 14.35 -0.30
C CYS A 45 -3.40 12.94 -0.71
N GLY A 46 -4.33 12.05 -1.03
CA GLY A 46 -4.05 10.70 -1.52
C GLY A 46 -3.42 10.60 -2.92
N LEU A 47 -3.21 11.72 -3.62
CA LEU A 47 -2.46 11.74 -4.89
C LEU A 47 -1.11 12.46 -4.82
N CYS A 48 -0.96 13.50 -4.00
CA CYS A 48 0.28 14.29 -3.98
C CYS A 48 0.85 14.55 -2.58
N LEU A 49 0.25 13.95 -1.54
CA LEU A 49 0.66 14.04 -0.13
C LEU A 49 0.74 15.44 0.47
N ARG A 50 0.24 16.48 -0.21
CA ARG A 50 0.13 17.81 0.39
C ARG A 50 -1.01 17.88 1.42
N PRO A 51 -0.82 18.61 2.52
CA PRO A 51 -1.83 18.74 3.57
C PRO A 51 -3.02 19.58 3.11
N SER A 52 -4.16 19.39 3.78
CA SER A 52 -5.27 20.35 3.73
C SER A 52 -4.88 21.64 4.47
N PRO A 53 -5.21 22.85 3.97
CA PRO A 53 -6.11 23.16 2.86
C PRO A 53 -5.42 23.32 1.50
N LEU A 54 -4.12 23.03 1.37
CA LEU A 54 -3.36 23.25 0.14
C LEU A 54 -3.84 22.35 -1.01
N CYS A 55 -4.43 21.21 -0.69
CA CYS A 55 -5.01 20.30 -1.67
C CYS A 55 -6.39 19.82 -1.20
N GLN A 56 -7.44 20.19 -1.93
CA GLN A 56 -8.82 19.95 -1.55
C GLN A 56 -9.59 19.32 -2.70
N TYR A 57 -10.40 18.32 -2.37
CA TYR A 57 -11.26 17.61 -3.30
C TYR A 57 -12.70 17.83 -2.91
N TYR A 58 -13.53 18.10 -3.90
CA TYR A 58 -14.98 18.19 -3.75
C TYR A 58 -15.61 17.13 -4.64
N LEU A 59 -16.65 16.48 -4.12
CA LEU A 59 -17.36 15.44 -4.84
C LEU A 59 -18.66 15.99 -5.42
N THR A 60 -19.03 15.51 -6.59
CA THR A 60 -20.35 15.72 -7.18
C THR A 60 -21.02 14.38 -7.44
N LYS A 61 -22.34 14.35 -7.28
CA LYS A 61 -23.17 13.20 -7.63
C LYS A 61 -23.69 13.39 -9.06
N GLY A 62 -23.61 12.34 -9.87
CA GLY A 62 -24.24 12.31 -11.19
C GLY A 62 -25.76 12.47 -11.12
N LYS A 63 -26.40 12.68 -12.28
CA LYS A 63 -27.87 12.78 -12.39
C LYS A 63 -28.53 11.47 -11.90
N GLY A 64 -29.70 11.60 -11.27
CA GLY A 64 -30.53 10.49 -10.80
C GLY A 64 -30.24 10.02 -9.36
N THR A 65 -31.16 9.24 -8.79
CA THR A 65 -31.09 8.73 -7.41
C THR A 65 -29.85 7.83 -7.20
N LYS A 66 -29.44 7.11 -8.24
CA LYS A 66 -28.26 6.22 -8.29
C LYS A 66 -27.07 6.85 -9.04
N GLY A 67 -27.03 8.18 -9.15
CA GLY A 67 -25.94 8.87 -9.83
C GLY A 67 -24.57 8.52 -9.24
N ASN A 68 -23.61 8.16 -10.11
CA ASN A 68 -22.24 7.85 -9.70
C ASN A 68 -21.57 9.08 -9.07
N ILE A 69 -20.81 8.86 -8.01
CA ILE A 69 -19.95 9.88 -7.39
C ILE A 69 -18.77 10.14 -8.32
N LYS A 70 -18.42 11.41 -8.50
CA LYS A 70 -17.25 11.85 -9.27
C LYS A 70 -16.53 12.96 -8.51
N ILE A 71 -15.23 13.10 -8.75
CA ILE A 71 -14.48 14.28 -8.33
C ILE A 71 -14.93 15.46 -9.19
N ASN A 72 -15.22 16.60 -8.57
CA ASN A 72 -15.55 17.84 -9.28
C ASN A 72 -14.27 18.57 -9.66
N PRO A 73 -13.84 18.56 -10.93
CA PRO A 73 -12.58 19.18 -11.34
C PRO A 73 -12.62 20.70 -11.28
N LYS A 74 -13.81 21.32 -11.28
CA LYS A 74 -13.96 22.79 -11.26
C LYS A 74 -13.74 23.37 -9.87
N THR A 75 -14.22 22.67 -8.83
CA THR A 75 -14.11 23.15 -7.45
C THR A 75 -12.92 22.54 -6.71
N SER A 76 -12.48 21.34 -7.09
CA SER A 76 -11.27 20.73 -6.53
C SER A 76 -10.04 21.50 -6.96
N LYS A 77 -9.14 21.78 -6.01
CA LYS A 77 -7.99 22.67 -6.22
C LYS A 77 -6.75 22.18 -5.50
N GLY A 78 -5.63 22.76 -5.89
CA GLY A 78 -4.33 22.42 -5.32
C GLY A 78 -3.62 21.36 -6.14
N CYS A 79 -4.11 20.11 -6.16
CA CYS A 79 -3.32 18.89 -6.49
C CYS A 79 -2.31 19.05 -7.64
N LEU A 80 -1.06 18.63 -7.40
CA LEU A 80 0.01 18.60 -8.41
C LEU A 80 -0.10 17.38 -9.32
N MET A 81 -0.68 16.29 -8.80
CA MET A 81 -0.85 15.02 -9.49
C MET A 81 -2.32 14.84 -9.88
N LYS A 82 -2.83 15.72 -10.75
CA LYS A 82 -4.22 15.65 -11.26
C LYS A 82 -4.38 14.45 -12.20
N ALA A 83 -4.50 13.27 -11.61
CA ALA A 83 -4.77 12.04 -12.33
C ALA A 83 -6.27 11.78 -12.46
N ASN A 84 -6.67 11.16 -13.56
CA ASN A 84 -8.03 10.73 -13.79
C ASN A 84 -8.17 9.25 -13.43
N PHE A 85 -9.22 8.90 -12.69
CA PHE A 85 -9.60 7.52 -12.42
C PHE A 85 -11.11 7.43 -12.22
N THR A 86 -11.69 6.27 -12.53
CA THR A 86 -13.11 6.01 -12.31
C THR A 86 -13.35 5.75 -10.83
N TYR A 87 -14.12 6.63 -10.18
CA TYR A 87 -14.34 6.60 -8.73
C TYR A 87 -14.86 5.25 -8.23
N SER A 88 -15.87 4.66 -8.88
CA SER A 88 -16.46 3.39 -8.46
C SER A 88 -15.47 2.22 -8.50
N ILE A 89 -14.55 2.23 -9.46
CA ILE A 89 -13.50 1.21 -9.60
C ILE A 89 -12.42 1.45 -8.53
N ALA A 90 -11.94 2.70 -8.39
CA ALA A 90 -10.92 3.05 -7.43
C ALA A 90 -11.37 2.95 -5.96
N ALA A 91 -12.68 2.98 -5.69
CA ALA A 91 -13.22 2.76 -4.35
C ALA A 91 -13.20 1.29 -3.92
N GLN A 92 -12.90 0.36 -4.85
CA GLN A 92 -12.84 -1.08 -4.60
C GLN A 92 -11.40 -1.56 -4.65
N SER A 93 -10.98 -2.33 -3.65
CA SER A 93 -9.70 -3.02 -3.67
C SER A 93 -9.84 -4.31 -4.48
N THR A 94 -9.05 -4.44 -5.54
CA THR A 94 -9.05 -5.59 -6.44
C THR A 94 -7.63 -6.13 -6.67
N THR A 95 -7.50 -7.28 -7.31
CA THR A 95 -6.20 -7.88 -7.65
C THR A 95 -5.35 -7.01 -8.57
N SER A 96 -5.97 -6.31 -9.51
CA SER A 96 -5.30 -5.41 -10.45
C SER A 96 -5.03 -4.01 -9.88
N SER A 97 -5.90 -3.55 -8.96
CA SER A 97 -5.82 -2.26 -8.27
C SER A 97 -6.11 -2.43 -6.77
N PRO A 98 -5.11 -2.78 -5.95
CA PRO A 98 -5.33 -3.12 -4.55
C PRO A 98 -5.63 -1.92 -3.64
N CYS A 99 -5.43 -0.68 -4.10
CA CYS A 99 -5.66 0.53 -3.31
C CYS A 99 -7.11 1.02 -3.47
N SER A 100 -7.83 1.16 -2.36
CA SER A 100 -9.18 1.74 -2.29
C SER A 100 -9.21 3.18 -1.75
N ASN A 101 -8.05 3.83 -1.67
CA ASN A 101 -7.92 5.16 -1.12
C ASN A 101 -8.55 6.21 -2.06
N VAL A 102 -9.78 6.61 -1.80
CA VAL A 102 -10.49 7.65 -2.54
C VAL A 102 -10.99 8.76 -1.60
N PRO A 103 -11.22 10.00 -2.09
CA PRO A 103 -11.87 11.03 -1.30
C PRO A 103 -13.34 10.67 -1.04
N ILE A 104 -13.78 10.74 0.21
CA ILE A 104 -15.13 10.40 0.67
C ILE A 104 -15.71 11.61 1.40
N GLN A 105 -16.98 11.95 1.16
CA GLN A 105 -17.66 12.98 1.93
C GLN A 105 -17.93 12.47 3.35
N CYS A 106 -17.48 13.21 4.37
CA CYS A 106 -17.85 12.90 5.75
C CYS A 106 -19.37 13.07 5.93
N PRO A 107 -20.11 12.08 6.48
CA PRO A 107 -21.56 12.17 6.64
C PRO A 107 -21.99 13.15 7.74
N VAL A 108 -21.07 13.55 8.62
CA VAL A 108 -21.31 14.48 9.74
C VAL A 108 -20.99 15.92 9.33
N CYS A 109 -19.99 16.12 8.47
CA CYS A 109 -19.64 17.46 7.97
C CYS A 109 -20.72 18.03 7.04
N PRO A 110 -20.84 19.36 6.98
CA PRO A 110 -21.59 20.04 5.93
C PRO A 110 -21.24 19.52 4.53
N LYS A 111 -22.22 19.42 3.63
CA LYS A 111 -22.00 18.98 2.25
C LYS A 111 -21.10 19.93 1.43
N ALA A 112 -20.93 21.16 1.92
CA ALA A 112 -20.04 22.16 1.33
C ALA A 112 -18.56 21.93 1.70
N ASP A 113 -18.27 21.11 2.70
CA ASP A 113 -16.90 20.83 3.13
C ASP A 113 -16.18 19.90 2.14
N PRO A 114 -14.84 20.04 2.01
CA PRO A 114 -14.06 19.17 1.16
C PRO A 114 -14.11 17.71 1.64
N ALA A 115 -14.06 16.79 0.68
CA ALA A 115 -13.99 15.36 0.94
C ALA A 115 -12.65 14.95 1.56
N ILE A 116 -12.70 13.90 2.38
CA ILE A 116 -11.57 13.37 3.13
C ILE A 116 -11.14 12.04 2.53
N TRP A 117 -9.85 11.86 2.29
CA TRP A 117 -9.30 10.60 1.77
C TRP A 117 -9.54 9.44 2.75
N LYS A 118 -9.99 8.29 2.23
CA LYS A 118 -10.36 7.09 3.01
C LYS A 118 -9.37 6.77 4.12
N TYR A 119 -8.07 6.74 3.82
CA TYR A 119 -7.03 6.37 4.78
C TYR A 119 -6.89 7.36 5.95
N PHE A 120 -7.27 8.63 5.75
CA PHE A 120 -7.24 9.68 6.77
C PHE A 120 -8.60 9.92 7.44
N MET A 121 -9.65 9.19 7.06
CA MET A 121 -10.99 9.42 7.59
C MET A 121 -11.06 9.17 9.11
N LYS A 122 -10.37 8.15 9.63
CA LYS A 122 -10.30 7.91 11.09
C LYS A 122 -9.67 9.08 11.85
N VAL A 123 -8.60 9.67 11.31
CA VAL A 123 -7.92 10.84 11.90
C VAL A 123 -8.85 12.05 11.88
N HIS A 124 -9.53 12.28 10.75
CA HIS A 124 -10.53 13.35 10.62
C HIS A 124 -11.62 13.26 11.70
N PHE A 125 -12.21 12.07 11.91
CA PHE A 125 -13.22 11.86 12.95
C PHE A 125 -12.68 12.13 14.35
N LYS A 126 -11.48 11.64 14.67
CA LYS A 126 -10.84 11.90 15.97
C LYS A 126 -10.61 13.39 16.24
N GLU A 127 -10.29 14.17 15.21
CA GLU A 127 -9.98 15.60 15.38
C GLU A 127 -11.23 16.49 15.33
N ARG A 128 -12.15 16.24 14.39
CA ARG A 128 -13.32 17.11 14.12
C ARG A 128 -14.59 16.65 14.81
N HIS A 129 -14.66 15.40 15.25
CA HIS A 129 -15.86 14.76 15.78
C HIS A 129 -15.59 14.01 17.09
N LYS A 130 -14.83 14.64 18.01
CA LYS A 130 -14.33 14.05 19.27
C LYS A 130 -15.40 13.41 20.15
N THR A 131 -16.63 13.94 20.11
CA THR A 131 -17.75 13.50 20.96
C THR A 131 -18.61 12.41 20.32
N LEU A 132 -18.38 12.08 19.05
CA LEU A 132 -19.19 11.08 18.34
C LEU A 132 -18.64 9.68 18.53
N ASP A 133 -19.55 8.72 18.73
CA ASP A 133 -19.21 7.31 18.71
C ASP A 133 -18.80 6.88 17.29
N LEU A 134 -17.61 6.28 17.19
CA LEU A 134 -16.97 5.91 15.93
C LEU A 134 -17.45 4.56 15.38
N THR A 135 -18.10 3.74 16.20
CA THR A 135 -18.53 2.37 15.82
C THR A 135 -19.38 2.35 14.55
N ASN A 136 -20.31 3.28 14.43
CA ASN A 136 -21.22 3.38 13.27
C ASN A 136 -20.53 3.81 11.96
N TYR A 137 -19.31 4.37 12.05
CA TYR A 137 -18.60 4.94 10.91
C TYR A 137 -17.37 4.14 10.48
N GLU A 138 -17.03 3.06 11.19
CA GLU A 138 -15.80 2.30 10.95
C GLU A 138 -15.67 1.79 9.50
N HIS A 139 -16.80 1.42 8.90
CA HIS A 139 -16.88 0.98 7.50
C HIS A 139 -16.31 2.02 6.49
N LEU A 140 -16.25 3.30 6.86
CA LEU A 140 -15.72 4.37 5.99
C LEU A 140 -14.20 4.32 5.85
N TRP A 141 -13.45 3.76 6.80
CA TRP A 141 -11.98 3.69 6.77
C TRP A 141 -11.42 2.28 6.95
N GLN A 142 -12.28 1.27 7.10
CA GLN A 142 -11.83 -0.10 7.21
C GLN A 142 -11.15 -0.55 5.91
N LEU A 143 -9.93 -1.08 6.06
CA LEU A 143 -9.16 -1.68 4.97
C LEU A 143 -9.28 -3.19 5.06
N SER A 144 -9.53 -3.83 3.92
CA SER A 144 -9.53 -5.28 3.85
C SER A 144 -8.14 -5.86 4.12
N ASN A 145 -8.07 -7.10 4.60
CA ASN A 145 -6.78 -7.78 4.81
C ASN A 145 -6.00 -7.92 3.48
N PHE A 146 -6.74 -8.14 2.39
CA PHE A 146 -6.19 -8.19 1.03
C PHE A 146 -5.49 -6.86 0.66
N GLU A 147 -6.18 -5.74 0.84
CA GLU A 147 -5.62 -4.40 0.59
C GLU A 147 -4.37 -4.13 1.44
N ARG A 148 -4.44 -4.39 2.75
CA ARG A 148 -3.28 -4.20 3.65
C ARG A 148 -2.06 -5.01 3.19
N SER A 149 -2.26 -6.28 2.85
CA SER A 149 -1.18 -7.17 2.39
C SER A 149 -0.58 -6.70 1.07
N GLN A 150 -1.41 -6.42 0.07
CA GLN A 150 -0.94 -5.99 -1.25
C GLN A 150 -0.25 -4.63 -1.21
N MET A 151 -0.76 -3.68 -0.41
CA MET A 151 -0.12 -2.37 -0.25
C MET A 151 1.24 -2.50 0.45
N GLY A 152 1.40 -3.43 1.38
CA GLY A 152 2.70 -3.76 1.99
C GLY A 152 3.69 -4.36 0.98
N GLN A 153 3.22 -5.19 0.04
CA GLN A 153 4.06 -5.70 -1.04
C GLN A 153 4.49 -4.60 -2.01
N ILE A 154 3.57 -3.70 -2.39
CA ILE A 154 3.87 -2.53 -3.24
C ILE A 154 4.92 -1.65 -2.56
N TRP A 155 4.74 -1.37 -1.27
CA TRP A 155 5.72 -0.67 -0.46
C TRP A 155 7.09 -1.36 -0.55
N THR A 156 7.18 -2.64 -0.26
CA THR A 156 8.45 -3.38 -0.28
C THR A 156 9.12 -3.39 -1.66
N ARG A 157 8.33 -3.54 -2.75
CA ARG A 157 8.86 -3.58 -4.12
C ARG A 157 9.47 -2.25 -4.55
N ARG A 158 8.96 -1.12 -4.05
CA ARG A 158 9.44 0.22 -4.44
C ARG A 158 10.94 0.41 -4.19
N ALA A 159 11.47 -0.18 -3.11
CA ALA A 159 12.89 -0.09 -2.76
C ALA A 159 13.80 -0.83 -3.74
N LYS A 160 13.28 -1.87 -4.41
CA LYS A 160 14.05 -2.71 -5.34
C LYS A 160 14.26 -2.05 -6.70
N VAL A 161 13.36 -1.15 -7.13
CA VAL A 161 13.41 -0.51 -8.45
C VAL A 161 14.65 0.39 -8.61
N GLY A 162 15.09 1.04 -7.54
CA GLY A 162 16.30 1.86 -7.54
C GLY A 162 17.60 1.08 -7.73
N ILE A 163 17.60 -0.22 -7.37
CA ILE A 163 18.79 -1.08 -7.41
C ILE A 163 19.00 -1.62 -8.83
N LEU A 164 17.92 -2.02 -9.51
CA LEU A 164 17.99 -2.67 -10.82
C LEU A 164 18.38 -1.74 -11.97
N LYS A 165 18.13 -0.43 -11.86
CA LYS A 165 18.51 0.54 -12.91
C LYS A 165 20.01 0.83 -12.99
N ARG A 166 20.82 0.31 -12.05
CA ARG A 166 22.26 0.59 -12.02
C ARG A 166 23.11 -0.38 -12.86
N THR A 167 22.50 -1.38 -13.51
CA THR A 167 23.26 -2.44 -14.19
C THR A 167 22.65 -2.81 -15.54
N LYS A 168 22.75 -1.91 -16.51
CA LYS A 168 23.32 -2.31 -17.80
C LYS A 168 24.47 -1.35 -18.05
N LYS A 169 25.68 -1.72 -17.61
CA LYS A 169 26.90 -1.19 -18.21
C LYS A 169 26.70 -1.40 -19.70
N SER A 170 26.47 -0.34 -20.45
CA SER A 170 26.47 -0.43 -21.89
C SER A 170 27.78 -1.11 -22.30
N LYS A 171 27.75 -2.01 -23.27
CA LYS A 171 28.97 -2.57 -23.91
C LYS A 171 29.77 -1.48 -24.65
N LEU A 172 29.53 -0.21 -24.35
CA LEU A 172 30.33 0.90 -24.83
C LEU A 172 31.67 0.81 -24.10
N PRO A 173 32.80 0.84 -24.85
CA PRO A 173 34.11 0.91 -24.23
C PRO A 173 34.10 2.04 -23.20
N PRO A 174 34.72 1.86 -22.03
CA PRO A 174 34.89 2.94 -21.07
C PRO A 174 35.42 4.16 -21.83
N LEU A 175 34.77 5.31 -21.68
CA LEU A 175 35.28 6.54 -22.28
C LEU A 175 36.68 6.76 -21.72
N ILE A 176 37.69 6.53 -22.57
CA ILE A 176 39.09 6.80 -22.26
C ILE A 176 39.19 8.32 -22.22
N VAL A 177 39.11 8.90 -21.02
CA VAL A 177 39.48 10.30 -20.81
C VAL A 177 40.97 10.37 -21.10
N SER A 178 41.37 11.02 -22.18
CA SER A 178 42.78 11.19 -22.49
C SER A 178 43.49 11.91 -21.34
N GLU A 179 44.75 11.57 -21.12
CA GLU A 179 45.56 12.08 -20.01
C GLU A 179 45.60 13.63 -19.99
N ASP A 180 45.49 14.25 -21.17
CA ASP A 180 45.44 15.70 -21.36
C ASP A 180 44.19 16.40 -20.80
N HIS A 181 43.12 15.66 -20.47
CA HIS A 181 41.90 16.20 -19.87
C HIS A 181 41.76 15.86 -18.38
N ARG A 182 42.79 15.27 -17.77
CA ARG A 182 42.81 15.01 -16.32
C ARG A 182 43.14 16.33 -15.60
N ALA A 183 42.11 17.01 -15.09
CA ALA A 183 42.30 18.15 -14.21
C ALA A 183 43.08 17.70 -12.96
N ARG A 184 44.38 17.97 -12.95
CA ARG A 184 45.27 17.66 -11.83
C ARG A 184 44.98 18.68 -10.73
N ILE A 185 44.15 18.28 -9.77
CA ILE A 185 43.91 19.09 -8.57
C ILE A 185 45.26 19.20 -7.84
N PRO A 186 45.84 20.41 -7.70
CA PRO A 186 47.07 20.59 -6.95
C PRO A 186 46.86 20.10 -5.53
N SER A 187 47.68 19.15 -5.09
CA SER A 187 47.71 18.74 -3.68
C SER A 187 48.24 19.92 -2.88
N THR A 188 47.38 20.51 -2.05
CA THR A 188 47.75 21.56 -1.10
C THR A 188 48.47 20.93 0.09
N ASN A 189 49.68 20.44 -0.13
CA ASN A 189 50.60 20.05 0.92
C ASN A 189 51.85 20.92 0.79
N ASP A 190 51.72 22.20 1.09
CA ASP A 190 52.84 23.09 1.41
C ASP A 190 52.28 24.33 2.13
N VAL A 191 51.87 24.14 3.38
CA VAL A 191 51.82 25.23 4.35
C VAL A 191 52.51 24.72 5.60
N ASP A 192 53.79 25.08 5.74
CA ASP A 192 54.54 25.02 6.98
C ASP A 192 53.73 25.72 8.07
N THR A 193 53.14 24.92 8.96
CA THR A 193 52.55 25.41 10.21
C THR A 193 53.30 24.78 11.35
N GLU A 194 54.28 25.52 11.86
CA GLU A 194 54.96 25.25 13.12
C GLU A 194 53.94 25.15 14.27
N LEU A 195 54.03 24.04 15.01
CA LEU A 195 53.97 23.91 16.46
C LEU A 195 52.84 24.66 17.21
N VAL A 196 51.82 23.92 17.67
CA VAL A 196 51.61 23.68 19.12
C VAL A 196 50.90 22.34 19.34
N ALA A 197 51.46 21.55 20.27
CA ALA A 197 51.06 20.21 20.64
C ALA A 197 49.70 20.09 21.35
N ALA A 198 48.96 19.03 21.05
CA ALA A 198 48.12 18.34 22.02
C ALA A 198 47.96 16.85 21.65
N LYS A 199 48.52 15.99 22.51
CA LYS A 199 48.41 14.52 22.50
C LYS A 199 46.95 14.08 22.69
N ILE A 200 46.40 13.28 21.77
CA ILE A 200 45.39 12.25 22.06
C ILE A 200 45.69 11.03 21.17
N GLY A 201 45.59 9.84 21.76
CA GLY A 201 46.22 8.59 21.32
C GLY A 201 45.50 7.81 20.21
N PRO A 202 46.04 6.63 19.87
CA PRO A 202 45.80 5.97 18.59
C PRO A 202 44.53 5.11 18.63
N GLY A 203 43.56 5.47 17.79
CA GLY A 203 42.37 4.67 17.48
C GLY A 203 42.59 3.89 16.19
N ASN A 204 42.78 2.59 16.37
CA ASN A 204 42.94 1.53 15.38
C ASN A 204 41.80 1.53 14.34
N PHE A 205 42.06 1.89 13.08
CA PHE A 205 41.10 1.72 11.97
C PHE A 205 41.70 0.73 10.96
N SER A 206 41.25 -0.52 11.05
CA SER A 206 41.66 -1.60 10.16
C SER A 206 40.99 -1.40 8.79
N SER A 207 41.82 -1.20 7.79
CA SER A 207 41.49 -1.39 6.38
C SER A 207 41.06 -2.85 6.16
N ILE A 208 39.87 -3.07 5.62
CA ILE A 208 39.47 -4.34 5.02
C ILE A 208 39.29 -4.08 3.53
N ASP A 209 40.17 -4.74 2.80
CA ASP A 209 40.25 -4.90 1.35
C ASP A 209 39.55 -6.21 0.95
N GLU A 210 39.24 -6.32 -0.35
CA GLU A 210 38.78 -7.53 -1.06
C GLU A 210 37.34 -8.01 -0.73
N GLY A 211 36.49 -8.40 -1.66
CA GLY A 211 36.61 -8.78 -3.06
C GLY A 211 35.46 -9.77 -3.29
N SER A 212 34.55 -9.52 -4.23
CA SER A 212 33.60 -10.56 -4.66
C SER A 212 32.99 -10.22 -6.01
N GLU A 213 33.65 -10.72 -7.05
CA GLU A 213 33.11 -10.79 -8.41
C GLU A 213 32.19 -12.02 -8.49
N GLY A 214 30.88 -11.77 -8.46
CA GLY A 214 29.85 -12.79 -8.73
C GLY A 214 29.20 -12.50 -10.07
N ASN A 215 29.66 -13.21 -11.11
CA ASN A 215 29.12 -13.15 -12.47
C ASN A 215 27.94 -14.12 -12.57
N SER A 216 26.74 -13.62 -12.89
CA SER A 216 25.60 -14.46 -13.27
C SER A 216 24.81 -13.80 -14.39
N ASP A 217 25.09 -14.24 -15.61
CA ASP A 217 24.38 -13.91 -16.84
C ASP A 217 23.02 -14.62 -16.87
N GLU A 218 21.93 -13.85 -16.74
CA GLU A 218 20.59 -14.30 -17.17
C GLU A 218 20.00 -13.25 -18.11
N GLU A 219 20.09 -13.53 -19.41
CA GLU A 219 19.43 -12.74 -20.46
C GLU A 219 17.97 -13.19 -20.60
N SER A 220 17.03 -12.33 -20.22
CA SER A 220 15.61 -12.47 -20.52
C SER A 220 15.19 -11.39 -21.53
N GLU A 221 15.00 -11.79 -22.78
CA GLU A 221 14.40 -10.96 -23.83
C GLU A 221 12.88 -11.17 -23.82
N GLU A 222 12.11 -10.14 -23.46
CA GLU A 222 10.67 -10.11 -23.63
C GLU A 222 10.31 -9.15 -24.77
N ASP A 223 9.98 -9.76 -25.90
CA ASP A 223 9.43 -9.16 -27.12
C ASP A 223 7.94 -8.87 -26.91
N PHE A 224 7.57 -7.59 -26.85
CA PHE A 224 6.18 -7.13 -26.76
C PHE A 224 5.69 -6.82 -28.18
N SER A 225 4.96 -7.75 -28.79
CA SER A 225 4.19 -7.46 -30.00
C SER A 225 2.85 -6.81 -29.63
N GLU A 226 2.72 -5.54 -30.00
CA GLU A 226 1.46 -4.80 -30.09
C GLU A 226 0.60 -5.40 -31.21
N ASN A 227 -0.58 -5.91 -30.87
CA ASN A 227 -1.65 -6.11 -31.85
C ASN A 227 -2.73 -5.07 -31.59
N ASP A 228 -2.58 -3.94 -32.30
CA ASP A 228 -3.59 -2.93 -32.56
C ASP A 228 -4.29 -3.31 -33.88
N GLU A 229 -5.54 -3.77 -33.81
CA GLU A 229 -6.43 -3.76 -34.95
C GLU A 229 -7.80 -3.27 -34.46
N GLY A 230 -8.15 -2.08 -34.93
CA GLY A 230 -9.43 -1.44 -34.68
C GLY A 230 -10.55 -2.07 -35.48
N ASP A 231 -11.78 -1.74 -35.09
CA ASP A 231 -12.92 -1.75 -36.00
C ASP A 231 -13.89 -0.65 -35.61
N THR A 232 -13.99 0.32 -36.51
CA THR A 232 -14.93 1.44 -36.51
C THR A 232 -16.11 1.04 -37.36
N SER A 233 -17.30 0.91 -36.77
CA SER A 233 -18.55 0.97 -37.54
C SER A 233 -19.45 2.06 -36.98
N GLU A 234 -19.58 3.10 -37.79
CA GLU A 234 -20.50 4.21 -37.67
C GLU A 234 -21.94 3.69 -37.70
N GLY A 235 -22.77 4.18 -36.77
CA GLY A 235 -24.20 3.95 -36.75
C GLY A 235 -24.91 5.29 -36.85
N ASP A 236 -25.10 5.76 -38.07
CA ASP A 236 -25.99 6.87 -38.40
C ASP A 236 -27.44 6.48 -38.07
N GLY A 237 -28.05 7.26 -37.19
CA GLY A 237 -29.46 7.22 -36.87
C GLY A 237 -30.05 8.61 -37.01
N GLU A 238 -30.39 9.00 -38.24
CA GLU A 238 -31.47 9.95 -38.49
C GLU A 238 -32.70 9.54 -37.68
N ARG A 239 -33.44 10.52 -37.13
CA ARG A 239 -34.86 10.75 -37.46
C ARG A 239 -35.59 11.66 -36.45
N THR A 240 -36.39 12.54 -37.04
CA THR A 240 -37.57 13.27 -36.53
C THR A 240 -37.35 14.41 -35.55
N GLU A 241 -37.19 15.59 -36.15
CA GLU A 241 -38.04 16.76 -35.93
C GLU A 241 -39.48 16.33 -35.56
N ASP A 242 -39.94 16.74 -34.37
CA ASP A 242 -41.34 17.09 -34.19
C ASP A 242 -41.43 18.27 -33.23
N GLU A 243 -41.98 19.32 -33.83
CA GLU A 243 -42.46 20.56 -33.28
C GLU A 243 -43.61 20.28 -32.29
N THR A 244 -43.82 21.20 -31.35
CA THR A 244 -45.14 21.68 -30.90
C THR A 244 -45.40 21.76 -29.39
N VAL A 245 -45.97 22.93 -29.06
CA VAL A 245 -46.86 23.32 -27.96
C VAL A 245 -46.28 23.69 -26.59
N VAL A 246 -46.07 25.00 -26.47
CA VAL A 246 -46.26 25.83 -25.28
C VAL A 246 -47.61 25.57 -24.62
N LEU A 247 -47.63 25.13 -23.36
CA LEU A 247 -48.71 25.50 -22.42
C LEU A 247 -48.11 25.77 -21.04
N GLN A 248 -48.12 27.05 -20.68
CA GLN A 248 -48.16 27.52 -19.30
C GLN A 248 -49.53 27.13 -18.75
N GLU A 249 -49.57 26.39 -17.65
CA GLU A 249 -50.73 26.40 -16.75
C GLU A 249 -50.28 26.91 -15.39
N GLU A 250 -50.72 28.12 -15.11
CA GLU A 250 -50.88 28.66 -13.78
C GLU A 250 -51.92 27.82 -13.03
N VAL A 251 -51.53 27.21 -11.91
CA VAL A 251 -52.48 26.81 -10.87
C VAL A 251 -52.17 27.61 -9.62
N ARG A 252 -52.93 28.70 -9.48
CA ARG A 252 -53.23 29.36 -8.22
C ARG A 252 -54.18 28.49 -7.38
N SER A 253 -54.17 28.75 -6.08
CA SER A 253 -55.09 28.27 -5.03
C SER A 253 -54.57 27.02 -4.29
N SER A 254 -54.44 26.96 -2.97
CA SER A 254 -55.13 27.72 -1.92
C SER A 254 -54.25 27.85 -0.68
N LEU A 255 -54.42 29.00 -0.04
CA LEU A 255 -54.01 29.35 1.31
C LEU A 255 -54.66 28.38 2.31
N GLN A 256 -53.88 27.83 3.22
CA GLN A 256 -54.34 27.52 4.58
C GLN A 256 -53.27 27.98 5.56
N ASP A 257 -53.72 28.84 6.46
CA ASP A 257 -52.96 29.58 7.43
C ASP A 257 -52.19 28.69 8.43
N PRO A 258 -51.02 29.17 8.90
CA PRO A 258 -50.32 28.56 10.02
C PRO A 258 -51.06 28.85 11.33
N VAL A 259 -51.28 27.79 12.10
CA VAL A 259 -51.73 27.88 13.50
C VAL A 259 -50.63 28.56 14.32
N GLU A 260 -50.86 29.82 14.69
CA GLU A 260 -50.11 30.53 15.72
C GLU A 260 -50.35 29.87 17.08
N LEU A 261 -49.39 29.06 17.53
CA LEU A 261 -49.29 28.70 18.95
C LEU A 261 -48.46 29.76 19.66
N ASN A 262 -49.22 30.64 20.30
CA ASN A 262 -48.87 31.61 21.31
C ASN A 262 -48.04 30.93 22.43
N VAL A 263 -46.71 31.13 22.44
CA VAL A 263 -45.86 30.83 23.60
C VAL A 263 -45.40 32.17 24.16
N GLY A 264 -45.88 32.46 25.36
CA GLY A 264 -45.67 33.73 26.06
C GLY A 264 -44.21 34.00 26.44
N PRO A 265 -43.92 35.25 26.82
CA PRO A 265 -42.58 35.69 27.17
C PRO A 265 -42.17 35.07 28.51
N VAL A 266 -41.11 34.27 28.48
CA VAL A 266 -40.39 33.85 29.70
C VAL A 266 -39.28 34.85 29.92
N GLU A 267 -39.35 35.49 31.08
CA GLU A 267 -38.46 36.55 31.54
C GLU A 267 -37.00 36.11 31.63
N GLU A 268 -36.11 37.03 31.28
CA GLU A 268 -34.72 37.06 31.75
C GLU A 268 -34.67 37.10 33.28
N PRO A 269 -33.75 36.34 33.89
CA PRO A 269 -33.05 36.83 35.06
C PRO A 269 -31.59 37.10 34.73
N SER A 270 -31.27 38.38 34.83
CA SER A 270 -29.95 38.96 34.94
C SER A 270 -29.15 38.37 36.10
N SER A 271 -27.82 38.34 35.88
CA SER A 271 -26.72 38.47 36.85
C SER A 271 -26.71 37.54 38.08
N LEU A 272 -25.59 36.83 38.26
CA LEU A 272 -24.74 37.03 39.43
C LEU A 272 -23.34 36.42 39.22
N ASP A 273 -22.39 37.32 39.35
CA ASP A 273 -21.01 37.20 39.80
C ASP A 273 -20.69 35.94 40.65
N SER A 274 -19.65 35.20 40.28
CA SER A 274 -18.86 34.45 41.25
C SER A 274 -17.45 34.18 40.74
N THR A 275 -16.56 34.85 41.45
CA THR A 275 -15.12 34.77 41.49
C THR A 275 -14.64 33.41 42.02
N HIS A 276 -13.45 33.03 41.55
CA HIS A 276 -12.39 32.39 42.34
C HIS A 276 -12.68 31.03 43.01
N ASP A 277 -12.10 29.94 42.47
CA ASP A 277 -11.23 29.09 43.28
C ASP A 277 -10.27 28.25 42.42
N GLN A 278 -8.97 28.45 42.67
CA GLN A 278 -7.88 27.60 42.18
C GLN A 278 -7.49 26.66 43.32
N SER A 279 -7.74 25.36 43.15
CA SER A 279 -7.05 24.30 43.90
C SER A 279 -6.74 23.19 42.88
N ASN A 280 -5.52 23.10 42.37
CA ASN A 280 -4.34 22.50 43.00
C ASN A 280 -4.62 21.06 43.46
N TYR A 281 -4.48 20.10 42.54
CA TYR A 281 -4.35 18.68 42.84
C TYR A 281 -3.09 18.15 42.15
N GLU A 282 -1.96 18.27 42.86
CA GLU A 282 -0.76 17.48 42.61
C GLU A 282 -0.99 16.07 43.16
N GLY A 283 -1.09 15.09 42.25
CA GLY A 283 -1.11 13.67 42.58
C GLY A 283 0.13 12.98 42.01
N SER A 284 1.21 13.00 42.80
CA SER A 284 2.38 12.14 42.62
C SER A 284 2.00 10.67 42.71
N VAL A 285 2.38 9.86 41.72
CA VAL A 285 2.50 8.40 41.87
C VAL A 285 3.82 7.99 41.23
N GLU A 286 4.78 7.64 42.09
CA GLU A 286 6.05 7.01 41.74
C GLU A 286 5.90 5.52 41.39
N PRO A 287 6.89 4.92 40.71
CA PRO A 287 6.77 3.64 40.03
C PRO A 287 7.12 2.45 40.92
N SER A 288 6.31 1.39 40.86
CA SER A 288 6.64 0.10 41.46
C SER A 288 7.62 -0.66 40.58
N ARG A 289 8.80 -0.91 41.16
CA ARG A 289 9.76 -1.93 40.75
C ARG A 289 9.25 -3.28 41.19
N ASP A 290 9.31 -4.27 40.30
CA ASP A 290 9.55 -5.65 40.71
C ASP A 290 10.54 -6.29 39.73
N GLU A 291 11.67 -6.68 40.32
CA GLU A 291 12.62 -7.61 39.75
C GLU A 291 12.00 -9.01 39.74
N THR A 292 12.52 -9.95 38.93
CA THR A 292 13.00 -11.28 39.35
C THR A 292 13.24 -12.18 38.14
N GLY A 293 14.45 -12.77 38.08
CA GLY A 293 14.71 -14.11 37.51
C GLY A 293 15.17 -14.13 36.04
N SER A 294 16.47 -14.01 35.73
CA SER A 294 17.51 -15.05 35.81
C SER A 294 17.11 -16.43 35.24
N SER A 295 17.61 -16.77 34.06
CA SER A 295 18.24 -18.07 33.79
C SER A 295 19.06 -18.06 32.48
N LEU A 296 20.38 -18.06 32.67
CA LEU A 296 21.40 -18.49 31.73
C LEU A 296 21.46 -20.02 31.74
N LEU A 297 21.42 -20.70 30.59
CA LEU A 297 22.13 -21.98 30.36
C LEU A 297 22.38 -22.23 28.86
N ASN A 298 23.66 -22.08 28.50
CA ASN A 298 24.54 -22.80 27.56
C ASN A 298 24.11 -23.32 26.15
N PRO A 299 25.06 -23.28 25.19
CA PRO A 299 24.89 -23.72 23.80
C PRO A 299 25.17 -25.22 23.62
N VAL A 300 24.45 -25.86 22.70
CA VAL A 300 24.72 -27.24 22.26
C VAL A 300 25.09 -27.26 20.79
N ALA A 301 26.16 -28.02 20.53
CA ALA A 301 26.95 -28.12 19.33
C ALA A 301 26.21 -28.69 18.10
N ALA A 302 26.68 -28.24 16.93
CA ALA A 302 26.37 -28.77 15.61
C ALA A 302 26.96 -30.18 15.39
N PRO A 303 26.35 -30.96 14.47
CA PRO A 303 27.10 -31.90 13.66
C PRO A 303 27.07 -31.51 12.18
N GLU A 304 28.28 -31.37 11.63
CA GLU A 304 28.57 -31.33 10.20
C GLU A 304 28.21 -32.69 9.57
N VAL A 305 27.49 -32.68 8.44
CA VAL A 305 27.32 -33.86 7.58
C VAL A 305 27.62 -33.46 6.15
N SER A 306 28.76 -33.95 5.69
CA SER A 306 29.26 -33.95 4.31
C SER A 306 28.47 -34.96 3.48
N VAL A 307 27.97 -34.55 2.31
CA VAL A 307 27.45 -35.49 1.30
C VAL A 307 28.13 -35.22 -0.03
N GLU A 308 28.64 -36.32 -0.58
CA GLU A 308 29.52 -36.43 -1.73
C GLU A 308 28.81 -36.15 -3.06
N VAL A 309 29.58 -35.55 -3.97
CA VAL A 309 29.23 -35.28 -5.37
C VAL A 309 29.57 -36.53 -6.18
N SER A 310 28.64 -36.99 -7.02
CA SER A 310 28.92 -38.01 -8.04
C SER A 310 28.54 -37.46 -9.41
N ASP A 311 29.58 -37.20 -10.21
CA ASP A 311 29.54 -36.95 -11.65
C ASP A 311 29.08 -38.20 -12.41
N ALA A 312 28.22 -37.99 -13.41
CA ALA A 312 27.96 -38.96 -14.47
C ALA A 312 27.72 -38.22 -15.79
N GLU A 313 28.73 -38.29 -16.65
CA GLU A 313 28.68 -37.91 -18.06
C GLU A 313 27.78 -38.87 -18.85
N SER A 314 27.04 -38.34 -19.83
CA SER A 314 26.58 -39.14 -20.98
C SER A 314 26.37 -38.24 -22.20
N GLU A 315 27.06 -38.64 -23.26
CA GLU A 315 27.07 -38.08 -24.61
C GLU A 315 25.80 -38.34 -25.44
N VAL A 316 25.57 -37.39 -26.36
CA VAL A 316 25.10 -37.48 -27.76
C VAL A 316 23.76 -38.17 -28.09
N GLY A 317 22.86 -37.40 -28.71
CA GLY A 317 21.67 -37.92 -29.40
C GLY A 317 20.85 -36.84 -30.10
N GLU A 318 21.30 -36.39 -31.27
CA GLU A 318 20.62 -35.45 -32.16
C GLU A 318 19.37 -36.09 -32.78
N THR A 319 18.17 -35.61 -32.41
CA THR A 319 16.94 -35.90 -33.16
C THR A 319 16.01 -34.69 -33.23
N THR A 320 15.71 -34.29 -34.45
CA THR A 320 14.78 -33.24 -34.85
C THR A 320 13.33 -33.63 -34.51
N ARG A 321 12.69 -32.92 -33.56
CA ARG A 321 11.25 -33.09 -33.28
C ARG A 321 10.52 -31.78 -32.94
N ARG A 322 9.35 -31.66 -33.58
CA ARG A 322 8.28 -30.65 -33.54
C ARG A 322 8.04 -29.91 -32.20
N PRO A 323 7.57 -28.64 -32.24
CA PRO A 323 7.45 -27.77 -31.08
C PRO A 323 6.39 -28.28 -30.09
N LYS A 324 6.86 -28.78 -28.94
CA LYS A 324 6.04 -29.07 -27.76
C LYS A 324 5.69 -27.75 -27.08
N ARG A 325 4.38 -27.49 -26.89
CA ARG A 325 3.87 -26.41 -26.02
C ARG A 325 4.55 -26.49 -24.65
N LYS A 326 5.31 -25.45 -24.30
CA LYS A 326 5.91 -25.26 -22.97
C LYS A 326 4.78 -25.29 -21.93
N ARG A 327 4.79 -26.32 -21.08
CA ARG A 327 3.98 -26.34 -19.86
C ARG A 327 4.53 -25.26 -18.94
N ILE A 328 3.79 -24.16 -18.83
CA ILE A 328 4.07 -23.03 -17.94
C ILE A 328 4.35 -23.60 -16.54
N GLN A 329 5.57 -23.41 -16.03
CA GLN A 329 5.87 -23.68 -14.63
C GLN A 329 4.97 -22.77 -13.79
N ARG A 330 4.08 -23.37 -13.00
CA ARG A 330 3.30 -22.62 -12.02
C ARG A 330 4.30 -22.03 -11.03
N LYS A 331 4.32 -20.70 -10.97
CA LYS A 331 5.01 -19.89 -9.96
C LYS A 331 4.88 -20.60 -8.60
N LEU A 332 5.99 -20.92 -7.95
CA LEU A 332 6.01 -21.47 -6.59
C LEU A 332 5.13 -20.56 -5.73
N VAL A 333 3.97 -21.10 -5.33
CA VAL A 333 3.09 -20.47 -4.35
C VAL A 333 3.90 -20.47 -3.06
N GLN A 334 4.05 -19.31 -2.43
CA GLN A 334 4.85 -19.19 -1.22
C GLN A 334 4.17 -19.96 -0.09
N ASP A 335 4.83 -21.03 0.36
CA ASP A 335 4.47 -21.86 1.51
C ASP A 335 4.60 -21.05 2.82
N GLY A 336 3.59 -20.23 3.14
CA GLY A 336 3.63 -19.34 4.29
C GLY A 336 2.39 -19.46 5.18
N CYS A 337 2.57 -19.45 6.49
CA CYS A 337 1.50 -19.53 7.49
C CYS A 337 0.54 -18.33 7.43
N LEU A 338 -0.63 -18.42 8.10
CA LEU A 338 -1.64 -17.34 8.23
C LEU A 338 -1.09 -16.03 8.83
N CYS A 339 0.02 -16.10 9.57
CA CYS A 339 0.70 -14.92 10.12
C CYS A 339 1.57 -14.18 9.08
N GLY A 340 1.69 -14.72 7.85
CA GLY A 340 2.52 -14.15 6.78
C GLY A 340 4.00 -14.54 6.82
N SER A 341 4.40 -15.38 7.78
CA SER A 341 5.77 -15.91 7.86
C SER A 341 5.92 -17.13 6.96
N VAL A 342 7.03 -17.18 6.21
CA VAL A 342 7.45 -18.38 5.46
C VAL A 342 7.97 -19.41 6.45
N LEU A 343 7.48 -20.63 6.35
CA LEU A 343 7.88 -21.72 7.25
C LEU A 343 8.72 -22.75 6.52
N ASP A 344 9.74 -23.26 7.21
CA ASP A 344 10.45 -24.47 6.81
C ASP A 344 9.87 -25.65 7.60
N GLY A 345 9.66 -26.79 6.92
CA GLY A 345 9.12 -28.02 7.52
C GLY A 345 10.05 -28.66 8.57
N SER A 346 11.28 -28.14 8.70
CA SER A 346 12.26 -28.53 9.71
C SER A 346 12.06 -27.85 11.08
N MET A 347 11.23 -26.80 11.17
CA MET A 347 11.06 -26.07 12.43
C MET A 347 10.14 -26.80 13.43
N ASP A 348 10.52 -26.83 14.70
CA ASP A 348 9.61 -27.31 15.75
C ASP A 348 8.38 -26.40 15.85
N GLY A 349 7.23 -26.99 16.15
CA GLY A 349 5.98 -26.25 16.31
C GLY A 349 5.25 -25.90 15.00
N VAL A 350 5.67 -26.47 13.87
CA VAL A 350 4.95 -26.36 12.59
C VAL A 350 4.17 -27.63 12.27
N LEU A 351 3.07 -27.49 11.54
CA LEU A 351 2.27 -28.61 11.05
C LEU A 351 1.89 -28.42 9.58
N ARG A 352 1.85 -29.54 8.85
CA ARG A 352 1.46 -29.56 7.42
C ARG A 352 0.00 -29.99 7.26
N CYS A 353 -0.75 -29.28 6.41
CA CYS A 353 -2.10 -29.69 6.01
C CYS A 353 -2.03 -30.96 5.16
N LYS A 354 -2.81 -32.00 5.53
CA LYS A 354 -2.82 -33.28 4.81
C LYS A 354 -3.56 -33.24 3.46
N GLN A 355 -4.38 -32.21 3.22
CA GLN A 355 -5.17 -32.12 2.00
C GLN A 355 -4.28 -31.86 0.79
N MET A 356 -4.34 -32.74 -0.21
CA MET A 356 -3.58 -32.59 -1.45
C MET A 356 -3.99 -31.30 -2.19
N GLY A 357 -3.00 -30.45 -2.48
CA GLY A 357 -3.22 -29.16 -3.14
C GLY A 357 -3.70 -28.05 -2.21
N CYS A 358 -3.47 -28.15 -0.90
CA CYS A 358 -3.63 -27.01 0.00
C CYS A 358 -2.67 -25.88 -0.40
N GLU A 359 -3.17 -24.66 -0.56
CA GLU A 359 -2.36 -23.52 -1.05
C GLU A 359 -1.28 -23.06 -0.06
N THR A 360 -1.48 -23.29 1.23
CA THR A 360 -0.61 -22.78 2.31
C THR A 360 0.43 -23.82 2.76
N GLU A 361 0.11 -25.11 2.61
CA GLU A 361 0.82 -26.30 3.08
C GLU A 361 1.22 -26.33 4.59
N TRP A 362 1.89 -25.31 5.13
CA TRP A 362 2.46 -25.25 6.47
C TRP A 362 1.84 -24.16 7.36
N TYR A 363 1.69 -24.48 8.64
CA TYR A 363 1.11 -23.60 9.67
C TYR A 363 1.92 -23.70 10.96
N HIS A 364 1.97 -22.63 11.75
CA HIS A 364 2.38 -22.73 13.15
C HIS A 364 1.24 -23.33 13.98
N LEU A 365 1.58 -24.19 14.94
CA LEU A 365 0.67 -24.72 15.95
C LEU A 365 -0.11 -23.59 16.66
N ASP A 366 0.59 -22.52 17.05
CA ASP A 366 -0.02 -21.35 17.70
C ASP A 366 -1.02 -20.61 16.80
N CYS A 367 -0.71 -20.47 15.51
CA CYS A 367 -1.58 -19.79 14.55
C CYS A 367 -2.91 -20.53 14.34
N VAL A 368 -2.92 -21.85 14.54
CA VAL A 368 -4.13 -22.69 14.45
C VAL A 368 -4.67 -23.11 15.82
N LYS A 369 -4.10 -22.57 16.91
CA LYS A 369 -4.49 -22.83 18.31
C LYS A 369 -4.47 -24.32 18.67
N LEU A 370 -3.41 -25.03 18.27
CA LEU A 370 -3.16 -26.42 18.64
C LEU A 370 -1.90 -26.50 19.48
N GLU A 371 -1.91 -27.31 20.53
CA GLU A 371 -0.72 -27.53 21.36
C GLU A 371 0.16 -28.67 20.82
N LEU A 372 -0.44 -29.63 20.10
CA LEU A 372 0.24 -30.79 19.52
C LEU A 372 -0.28 -31.04 18.10
N ALA A 373 0.61 -31.48 17.20
CA ALA A 373 0.28 -31.75 15.80
C ALA A 373 -0.51 -33.07 15.62
N PRO A 374 -1.80 -33.03 15.23
CA PRO A 374 -2.57 -34.25 14.97
C PRO A 374 -2.08 -34.93 13.68
N ARG A 375 -1.94 -36.26 13.70
CA ARG A 375 -1.39 -37.05 12.57
C ARG A 375 -2.12 -36.89 11.23
N ASN A 376 -3.41 -36.50 11.26
CA ASN A 376 -4.26 -36.35 10.09
C ASN A 376 -4.92 -34.97 10.01
N TRP A 377 -4.22 -33.93 10.44
CA TRP A 377 -4.78 -32.58 10.47
C TRP A 377 -5.01 -32.00 9.06
N VAL A 378 -6.11 -31.29 8.91
CA VAL A 378 -6.52 -30.57 7.69
C VAL A 378 -6.87 -29.14 8.12
N CYS A 379 -6.40 -28.13 7.39
CA CYS A 379 -6.68 -26.74 7.75
C CYS A 379 -8.16 -26.39 7.56
N ALA A 380 -8.65 -25.40 8.30
CA ALA A 380 -10.06 -24.99 8.26
C ALA A 380 -10.55 -24.64 6.85
N ALA A 381 -9.69 -24.08 5.98
CA ALA A 381 -10.04 -23.79 4.60
C ALA A 381 -10.25 -25.06 3.76
N CYS A 382 -9.38 -26.06 3.93
CA CYS A 382 -9.51 -27.37 3.29
C CYS A 382 -10.67 -28.19 3.86
N GLU A 383 -10.95 -28.06 5.15
CA GLU A 383 -12.10 -28.70 5.79
C GLU A 383 -13.41 -28.10 5.29
N ALA A 384 -13.51 -26.76 5.22
CA ALA A 384 -14.68 -26.05 4.70
C ALA A 384 -14.95 -26.35 3.21
N SER A 385 -13.91 -26.63 2.42
CA SER A 385 -14.03 -27.01 1.01
C SER A 385 -14.23 -28.53 0.79
N GLY A 386 -14.02 -29.34 1.83
CA GLY A 386 -13.80 -30.78 1.75
C GLY A 386 -15.04 -31.68 1.81
N SER A 387 -16.26 -31.16 1.96
CA SER A 387 -17.47 -32.00 2.02
C SER A 387 -18.06 -32.37 0.64
N GLY A 388 -17.48 -31.91 -0.47
CA GLY A 388 -18.20 -31.88 -1.76
C GLY A 388 -17.81 -32.87 -2.86
N ARG A 389 -16.71 -33.63 -2.78
CA ARG A 389 -16.27 -34.47 -3.92
C ARG A 389 -15.87 -35.88 -3.49
N GLY A 390 -16.82 -36.60 -2.90
CA GLY A 390 -16.81 -38.06 -2.93
C GLY A 390 -16.81 -38.52 -4.39
N GLY A 391 -15.65 -38.95 -4.87
CA GLY A 391 -15.49 -39.48 -6.22
C GLY A 391 -16.48 -40.62 -6.45
N LYS A 392 -17.38 -40.43 -7.41
CA LYS A 392 -18.13 -41.53 -8.04
C LYS A 392 -17.09 -42.48 -8.63
N ARG A 393 -16.72 -43.51 -7.86
CA ARG A 393 -16.02 -44.69 -8.37
C ARG A 393 -16.92 -45.27 -9.46
N SER A 394 -16.54 -45.06 -10.71
CA SER A 394 -17.07 -45.80 -11.84
C SER A 394 -16.74 -47.27 -11.59
N LYS A 395 -17.75 -48.06 -11.20
CA LYS A 395 -17.66 -49.51 -11.19
C LYS A 395 -17.52 -49.94 -12.66
N ARG A 396 -16.36 -50.52 -12.98
CA ARG A 396 -16.21 -51.38 -14.16
C ARG A 396 -16.75 -52.76 -13.85
#